data_AF-A0A2U1L8Y7-F1
#
_entry.id   AF-A0A2U1L8Y7-F1
#
_cell.length_a   1.000
_cell.length_b   1.000
_cell.length_c   1.000
_cell.angle_alpha   90.00
_cell.angle_beta   90.00
_cell.angle_gamma   90.00
#
_symmetry.space_group_name_H-M   'P 1'
#
loop_
_entity.id
_entity.type
_entity.pdbx_description
1 polymer ?
#
loop_
_entity_poly.entity_id
_entity_poly.type
_entity_poly.pdbx_seq_one_letter_code
_entity_poly.pdbx_strand_id
1 'polypeptide(L)'
;MLTRVLNTRNKFNVICHFFGYQARGSLPFKVDCDYAYVLGHICYHIMADGLNGYMATVTNLKSPSNKWHYGAAPVTAMLSVNHDGRYMACSRKGSNVYLWKH
;
A
#
# COMPACT_ATOMS: atom_id res chain seq x y z
N MET A 1 13.38 15.83 5.92
CA MET A 1 12.84 16.63 7.04
C MET A 1 14.04 17.17 7.80
N LEU A 2 14.32 18.48 7.70
CA LEU A 2 15.45 19.12 8.37
C LEU A 2 15.01 19.58 9.76
N THR A 3 15.50 18.94 10.81
CA THR A 3 15.26 19.36 12.20
C THR A 3 16.36 20.34 12.63
N ARG A 4 15.96 21.58 12.97
CA ARG A 4 16.83 22.66 13.46
C ARG A 4 17.17 22.42 14.93
N VAL A 5 18.45 22.29 15.27
CA VAL A 5 18.94 22.25 16.66
C VAL A 5 19.82 23.49 16.91
N LEU A 6 19.38 24.37 17.80
CA LEU A 6 20.14 25.56 18.21
C LEU A 6 20.94 25.22 19.47
N ASN A 7 22.27 25.30 19.41
CA ASN A 7 23.12 25.25 20.62
C ASN A 7 23.94 26.54 20.76
N THR A 8 24.16 26.92 22.01
CA THR A 8 24.57 28.22 22.55
C THR A 8 25.57 29.02 21.69
N ARG A 9 25.24 30.32 21.51
CA ARG A 9 25.93 31.38 20.73
C ARG A 9 25.74 31.32 19.21
N ASN A 10 24.55 31.70 18.74
CA ASN A 10 24.25 32.16 17.36
C ASN A 10 24.86 31.38 16.17
N LYS A 11 25.24 30.11 16.35
CA LYS A 11 25.77 29.25 15.28
C LYS A 11 24.69 28.25 14.90
N PHE A 12 24.15 28.43 13.70
CA PHE A 12 23.18 27.51 13.11
C PHE A 12 23.89 26.20 12.75
N ASN A 13 23.48 25.08 13.34
CA ASN A 13 23.99 23.74 13.04
C ASN A 13 22.84 22.91 12.45
N VAL A 14 23.01 22.47 11.20
CA VAL A 14 22.03 21.63 10.51
C VAL A 14 22.48 20.19 10.60
N ILE A 15 21.69 19.35 11.28
CA ILE A 15 21.91 17.91 11.31
C ILE A 15 20.86 17.26 10.41
N CYS A 16 21.32 16.60 9.34
CA CYS A 16 20.48 15.88 8.40
C CYS A 16 20.37 14.41 8.84
N HIS A 17 19.21 14.01 9.36
CA HIS A 17 18.92 12.61 9.61
C HIS A 17 18.10 12.01 8.46
N PHE A 18 18.66 11.02 7.78
CA PHE A 18 17.97 10.26 6.75
C PHE A 18 17.56 8.89 7.30
N PHE A 19 16.31 8.78 7.77
CA PHE A 19 15.72 7.52 8.20
C PHE A 19 14.86 6.96 7.08
N GLY A 20 15.33 5.91 6.42
CA GLY A 20 14.59 5.28 5.33
C GLY A 20 14.86 3.78 5.23
N TYR A 21 16.14 3.39 5.23
CA TYR A 21 16.51 1.98 5.10
C TYR A 21 16.11 1.15 6.33
N GLN A 22 16.31 1.70 7.53
CA GLN A 22 16.00 1.01 8.79
C GLN A 22 14.50 0.70 8.95
N ALA A 23 13.61 1.48 8.33
CA ALA A 23 12.17 1.29 8.41
C ALA A 23 11.63 0.17 7.50
N ARG A 24 12.41 -0.33 6.53
CA ARG A 24 11.98 -1.44 5.64
C ARG A 24 12.27 -2.82 6.21
N GLY A 25 13.25 -2.93 7.10
CA GLY A 25 13.64 -4.19 7.75
C GLY A 25 13.14 -4.32 9.20
N SER A 26 12.36 -3.36 9.69
CA SER A 26 11.77 -3.43 11.03
C SER A 26 10.66 -4.48 11.08
N LEU A 27 10.44 -5.05 12.27
CA LEU A 27 9.34 -5.98 12.50
C LEU A 27 7.99 -5.35 12.11
N PRO A 28 7.15 -6.06 11.34
CA PRO A 28 5.83 -5.56 10.96
C PRO A 28 4.94 -5.39 12.19
N PHE A 29 4.09 -4.37 12.18
CA PHE A 29 3.08 -4.21 13.22
C PHE A 29 1.95 -5.22 13.01
N LYS A 30 1.16 -5.52 14.05
CA LYS A 30 0.07 -6.52 14.00
C LYS A 30 -0.87 -6.31 12.81
N VAL A 31 -1.23 -5.05 12.50
CA VAL A 31 -2.12 -4.73 11.37
C VAL A 31 -1.53 -5.16 10.03
N ASP A 32 -0.21 -5.04 9.85
CA ASP A 32 0.47 -5.37 8.61
C ASP A 32 0.55 -6.89 8.43
N CYS A 33 0.77 -7.63 9.52
CA CYS A 33 0.73 -9.09 9.53
C CYS A 33 -0.66 -9.62 9.18
N ASP A 34 -1.70 -9.13 9.87
CA ASP A 34 -3.09 -9.56 9.66
C ASP A 34 -3.53 -9.21 8.22
N TYR A 35 -3.15 -8.05 7.71
CA TYR A 35 -3.41 -7.62 6.34
C TYR A 35 -2.73 -8.52 5.30
N ALA A 36 -1.44 -8.82 5.46
CA ALA A 36 -0.70 -9.69 4.54
C ALA A 36 -1.27 -11.11 4.51
N TYR A 37 -1.67 -11.65 5.66
CA TYR A 37 -2.30 -12.97 5.76
C TYR A 37 -3.61 -13.03 4.98
N VAL A 38 -4.48 -12.03 5.18
CA VAL A 38 -5.76 -11.90 4.47
C VAL A 38 -5.54 -11.78 2.96
N LEU A 39 -4.58 -10.97 2.51
CA LEU A 39 -4.28 -10.83 1.08
C LEU A 39 -3.86 -12.16 0.44
N GLY A 40 -3.06 -12.97 1.16
CA GLY A 40 -2.67 -14.30 0.71
C GLY A 40 -3.87 -15.23 0.53
N HIS A 41 -4.81 -15.22 1.48
CA HIS A 41 -6.05 -15.99 1.40
C HIS A 41 -6.93 -15.57 0.22
N ILE A 42 -7.10 -14.27 0.00
CA ILE A 42 -7.86 -13.76 -1.16
C ILE A 42 -7.21 -14.21 -2.46
N CYS A 43 -5.88 -14.14 -2.56
CA CYS A 43 -5.13 -14.58 -3.73
C CYS A 43 -5.35 -16.08 -4.01
N TYR A 44 -5.35 -16.91 -2.97
CA TYR A 44 -5.64 -18.34 -3.08
C TYR A 44 -7.05 -18.59 -3.65
N HIS A 45 -8.07 -17.89 -3.15
CA HIS A 45 -9.44 -18.00 -3.69
C HIS A 45 -9.53 -17.58 -5.16
N ILE A 46 -8.91 -16.45 -5.54
CA ILE A 46 -8.87 -15.99 -6.94
C ILE A 46 -8.22 -17.04 -7.84
N MET A 47 -7.13 -17.66 -7.39
CA MET A 47 -6.45 -18.73 -8.12
C MET A 47 -7.29 -20.00 -8.21
N ALA A 48 -8.00 -20.39 -7.14
CA ALA A 48 -8.89 -21.54 -7.12
C ALA A 48 -10.06 -21.40 -8.09
N ASP A 49 -10.57 -20.17 -8.25
CA ASP A 49 -11.63 -19.84 -9.22
C ASP A 49 -11.09 -19.70 -10.68
N GLY A 50 -9.79 -19.88 -10.90
CA GLY A 50 -9.16 -19.78 -12.22
C GLY A 50 -9.07 -18.36 -12.79
N LEU A 51 -9.27 -17.35 -11.95
CA LEU A 51 -9.24 -15.94 -12.36
C LEU A 51 -7.79 -15.44 -12.42
N ASN A 52 -7.42 -14.76 -13.52
CA ASN A 52 -6.08 -14.21 -13.73
C ASN A 52 -6.11 -12.68 -13.93
N GLY A 53 -4.97 -12.02 -13.69
CA GLY A 53 -4.87 -10.58 -13.89
C GLY A 53 -5.65 -9.72 -12.88
N TYR A 54 -6.02 -10.30 -11.73
CA TYR A 54 -6.63 -9.60 -10.60
C TYR A 54 -5.63 -9.39 -9.47
N MET A 55 -5.74 -8.25 -8.78
CA MET A 55 -4.99 -7.92 -7.59
C MET A 55 -5.91 -8.04 -6.37
N ALA A 56 -5.47 -8.77 -5.34
CA ALA A 56 -6.18 -8.83 -4.06
C ALA A 56 -6.18 -7.45 -3.39
N THR A 57 -7.33 -7.06 -2.85
CA THR A 57 -7.53 -5.74 -2.22
C THR A 57 -8.35 -5.89 -0.95
N VAL A 58 -8.01 -5.11 0.08
CA VAL A 58 -8.82 -4.98 1.28
C VAL A 58 -9.13 -3.50 1.50
N THR A 59 -10.39 -3.20 1.79
CA THR A 59 -10.84 -1.85 2.11
C THR A 59 -11.34 -1.76 3.55
N ASN A 60 -11.47 -0.54 4.07
CA ASN A 60 -11.88 -0.27 5.46
C ASN A 60 -10.85 -0.69 6.55
N LEU A 61 -9.54 -0.55 6.26
CA LEU A 61 -8.43 -0.84 7.18
C LEU A 61 -8.44 -0.03 8.50
N LYS A 62 -9.14 1.10 8.53
CA LYS A 62 -9.30 1.94 9.74
C LYS A 62 -10.17 1.25 10.80
N SER A 63 -11.07 0.37 10.38
CA SER A 63 -11.93 -0.40 11.26
C SER A 63 -11.20 -1.63 11.80
N PRO A 64 -11.65 -2.23 12.93
CA PRO A 64 -11.11 -3.51 13.39
C PRO A 64 -11.23 -4.59 12.31
N SER A 65 -10.35 -5.59 12.35
CA SER A 65 -10.20 -6.64 11.32
C SER A 65 -11.51 -7.33 10.92
N ASN A 66 -12.44 -7.50 11.85
CA ASN A 66 -13.76 -8.10 11.59
C ASN A 66 -14.67 -7.28 10.65
N LYS A 67 -14.35 -6.02 10.38
CA LYS A 67 -15.13 -5.10 9.52
C LYS A 67 -14.44 -4.82 8.19
N TRP A 68 -13.39 -5.56 7.86
CA TRP A 68 -12.68 -5.42 6.60
C TRP A 68 -13.49 -6.00 5.46
N HIS A 69 -13.42 -5.34 4.31
CA HIS A 69 -14.05 -5.81 3.08
C HIS A 69 -13.00 -6.30 2.13
N TYR A 70 -13.16 -7.54 1.66
CA TYR A 70 -12.23 -8.23 0.78
C TYR A 70 -12.73 -8.13 -0.66
N GLY A 71 -11.82 -8.02 -1.61
CA GLY A 71 -12.17 -7.89 -3.02
C GLY A 71 -10.97 -8.08 -3.95
N ALA A 72 -11.24 -8.00 -5.25
CA ALA A 72 -10.25 -8.16 -6.28
C ALA A 72 -10.41 -7.05 -7.33
N ALA A 73 -9.32 -6.35 -7.65
CA ALA A 73 -9.33 -5.31 -8.68
C ALA A 73 -8.57 -5.79 -9.92
N PRO A 74 -9.11 -5.68 -11.14
CA PRO A 74 -8.38 -6.06 -12.34
C PRO A 74 -7.17 -5.13 -12.55
N VAL A 75 -6.02 -5.71 -12.89
CA VAL A 75 -4.76 -4.96 -13.07
C VAL A 75 -4.86 -3.92 -14.18
N THR A 76 -5.69 -4.19 -15.20
CA THR A 76 -5.98 -3.25 -16.29
C THR A 76 -6.59 -1.94 -15.81
N ALA A 77 -7.38 -1.94 -14.71
CA ALA A 77 -7.93 -0.72 -14.13
C ALA A 77 -6.87 0.18 -13.48
N MET A 78 -5.67 -0.36 -13.22
CA MET A 78 -4.52 0.38 -12.68
C MET A 78 -3.53 0.79 -13.78
N LEU A 79 -3.83 0.56 -15.06
CA LEU A 79 -2.98 1.03 -16.15
C LEU A 79 -3.43 2.44 -16.58
N SER A 80 -2.46 3.32 -16.81
CA SER A 80 -2.69 4.61 -17.48
C SER A 80 -1.66 4.83 -18.57
N VAL A 81 -2.05 5.62 -19.57
CA VAL A 81 -1.15 6.07 -20.63
C VAL A 81 -0.46 7.34 -20.13
N ASN A 82 0.87 7.34 -20.17
CA ASN A 82 1.67 8.51 -19.87
C ASN A 82 1.77 9.44 -21.09
N HIS A 83 2.27 10.65 -20.86
CA HIS A 83 2.44 11.66 -21.91
C HIS A 83 3.35 11.19 -23.07
N ASP A 84 4.25 10.24 -22.82
CA ASP A 84 5.17 9.64 -23.80
C ASP A 84 4.53 8.47 -24.58
N GLY A 85 3.21 8.26 -24.44
CA GLY A 85 2.45 7.24 -25.17
C GLY A 85 2.63 5.82 -24.66
N ARG A 86 3.34 5.61 -23.53
CA ARG A 86 3.58 4.29 -22.94
C ARG A 86 2.52 3.95 -21.90
N TYR A 87 2.08 2.69 -21.89
CA TYR A 87 1.25 2.14 -20.83
C TYR A 87 2.12 1.92 -19.59
N MET A 88 1.77 2.55 -18.47
CA MET A 88 2.41 2.31 -17.18
C MET A 88 1.36 1.97 -16.13
N ALA A 89 1.74 1.11 -15.19
CA ALA A 89 0.95 0.88 -13.98
C ALA A 89 0.95 2.19 -13.17
N CYS A 90 -0.20 2.85 -13.15
CA CYS A 90 -0.46 4.08 -12.44
C CYS A 90 -1.81 3.91 -11.74
N SER A 91 -1.77 3.80 -10.41
CA SER A 91 -2.97 3.72 -9.59
C SER A 91 -3.76 5.04 -9.72
N ARG A 92 -4.77 5.08 -10.59
CA ARG A 92 -5.75 6.17 -10.61
C ARG A 92 -6.53 6.14 -9.31
N LYS A 93 -6.44 7.21 -8.51
CA LYS A 93 -7.27 7.38 -7.31
C LYS A 93 -8.74 7.48 -7.75
N GLY A 94 -9.50 6.39 -7.61
CA GLY A 94 -10.95 6.37 -7.86
C GLY A 94 -11.51 5.15 -8.61
N SER A 95 -10.72 4.12 -8.90
CA SER A 95 -11.27 2.89 -9.51
C SER A 95 -12.12 2.12 -8.50
N ASN A 96 -13.39 1.87 -8.86
CA ASN A 96 -14.30 1.01 -8.12
C ASN A 96 -13.68 -0.39 -7.97
N VAL A 97 -13.38 -0.78 -6.74
CA VAL A 97 -12.91 -2.13 -6.41
C VAL A 97 -14.13 -3.05 -6.45
N TYR A 98 -14.07 -4.11 -7.25
CA TYR A 98 -15.13 -5.11 -7.28
C TYR A 98 -15.14 -5.84 -5.92
N LEU A 99 -16.16 -5.53 -5.12
CA LEU A 99 -16.38 -6.12 -3.81
C LEU A 99 -16.81 -7.58 -4.00
N TRP A 100 -16.03 -8.51 -3.46
CA TRP A 100 -16.49 -9.87 -3.26
C TRP A 100 -17.39 -9.85 -2.02
N LYS A 101 -18.70 -9.94 -2.23
CA LYS A 101 -19.70 -9.99 -1.17
C LYS A 101 -20.12 -11.44 -1.02
N HIS A 102 -19.75 -12.05 0.09
CA HIS A 102 -20.36 -13.29 0.59
C HIS A 102 -20.91 -13.03 1.98
#